data_AF-A0A2I4DVU1-F1
#
_entry.id   AF-A0A2I4DVU1-F1
#
_cell.length_a   1.000
_cell.length_b   1.000
_cell.length_c   1.000
_cell.angle_alpha   90.00
_cell.angle_beta   90.00
_cell.angle_gamma   90.00
#
_symmetry.space_group_name_H-M   'P 1'
#
loop_
_entity.id
_entity.type
_entity.pdbx_description
1 polymer ?
#
loop_
_entity_poly.entity_id
_entity_poly.type
_entity_poly.pdbx_seq_one_letter_code
_entity_poly.pdbx_strand_id
1 'polypeptide(L)'
;MAPSPSLLSFFFFFFFTAVSFFSLLLHAAKLPFCPRDVLPLLPRQVSWPILNSLHSPVDLLPSFVGAASSPNDTLEWKGACFYENRAWIEFHNKSGSEFGGGTLHIKVSNAHSWTCMDLYVFATPYRVTWDYYFISREHTYEFKEWQGKAEFEYVKNRGVSIFLMQAGMLGTLQALWDVFPLFTNTGWGENSNIGFLKKHMGASFEQRPQPWVTNISVDDIKSGDFLAISKIRGRWGGFETLEKWVSGAYAGHSAVCLKDSEGKLWVGESGHENEKGEDVIAMLPWDEWWDFELNKDDSNPHIALLPLHPDIRAKFNETAAWEYAQSMDGKPYGYHNMIFSWIDTIDRNYPPPLDAHLVASVMTVWNQIQPEYAANMWNEALNKRLGTQGLSLPDILVEVEKRGSSFDELLTIPEQDDWLYADGKSTSCVAFILEMYKEAGLFDPIASYIQVTEFTIKDAYNLKFFESNSSRLPKWCNDGDNVKLPFCQIRGKYRMELPGYNSMEAYPHMNERCPSLPPKYSRPQNC
;
A
#
# COMPACT_ATOMS: atom_id res chain seq x y z
N MET A 1 -56.32 29.69 -38.60
CA MET A 1 -56.56 28.30 -39.06
C MET A 1 -55.52 27.43 -38.38
N ALA A 2 -55.94 26.64 -37.38
CA ALA A 2 -55.07 25.65 -36.73
C ALA A 2 -54.93 24.43 -37.65
N PRO A 3 -53.76 23.76 -37.72
CA PRO A 3 -53.60 22.56 -38.52
C PRO A 3 -54.39 21.41 -37.87
N SER A 4 -55.04 20.60 -38.70
CA SER A 4 -55.89 19.47 -38.30
C SER A 4 -55.10 18.41 -37.49
N PRO A 5 -55.70 17.80 -36.45
CA PRO A 5 -55.03 16.87 -35.55
C PRO A 5 -54.66 15.51 -36.18
N SER A 6 -54.95 15.28 -37.46
CA SER A 6 -54.68 13.99 -38.14
C SER A 6 -53.21 13.80 -38.56
N LEU A 7 -52.48 14.86 -38.89
CA LEU A 7 -51.11 14.77 -39.40
C LEU A 7 -50.08 14.48 -38.30
N LEU A 8 -50.26 15.04 -37.10
CA LEU A 8 -49.39 14.75 -35.95
C LEU A 8 -49.60 13.32 -35.43
N SER A 9 -50.84 12.85 -35.36
CA SER A 9 -51.14 11.47 -34.96
C SER A 9 -50.62 10.45 -35.98
N PHE A 10 -50.66 10.75 -37.28
CA PHE A 10 -50.03 9.89 -38.29
C PHE A 10 -48.51 9.87 -38.16
N PHE A 11 -47.86 11.01 -37.86
CA PHE A 11 -46.41 11.07 -37.66
C PHE A 11 -45.97 10.28 -36.42
N PHE A 12 -46.69 10.41 -35.30
CA PHE A 12 -46.42 9.64 -34.09
C PHE A 12 -46.68 8.14 -34.30
N PHE A 13 -47.75 7.76 -35.00
CA PHE A 13 -48.02 6.35 -35.29
C PHE A 13 -46.96 5.75 -36.22
N PHE A 14 -46.54 6.47 -37.28
CA PHE A 14 -45.47 6.02 -38.17
C PHE A 14 -44.12 5.94 -37.44
N PHE A 15 -43.82 6.88 -36.55
CA PHE A 15 -42.60 6.87 -35.75
C PHE A 15 -42.58 5.71 -34.75
N PHE A 16 -43.70 5.44 -34.06
CA PHE A 16 -43.81 4.29 -33.17
C PHE A 16 -43.79 2.96 -33.93
N THR A 17 -44.47 2.84 -35.08
CA THR A 17 -44.40 1.62 -35.91
C THR A 17 -43.03 1.43 -36.56
N ALA A 18 -42.31 2.50 -36.92
CA ALA A 18 -40.95 2.42 -37.41
C ALA A 18 -39.98 2.00 -36.30
N VAL A 19 -40.13 2.52 -35.09
CA VAL A 19 -39.35 2.09 -33.91
C VAL A 19 -39.67 0.64 -33.54
N SER A 20 -40.93 0.21 -33.66
CA SER A 20 -41.35 -1.20 -33.45
C SER A 20 -40.91 -2.16 -34.55
N PHE A 21 -40.82 -1.71 -35.81
CA PHE A 21 -40.24 -2.50 -36.91
C PHE A 21 -38.71 -2.55 -36.85
N PHE A 22 -38.04 -1.48 -36.39
CA PHE A 22 -36.61 -1.48 -36.12
C PHE A 22 -36.26 -2.40 -34.94
N SER A 23 -37.09 -2.46 -33.88
CA SER A 23 -36.87 -3.38 -32.76
C SER A 23 -37.09 -4.86 -33.11
N LEU A 24 -37.87 -5.16 -34.16
CA LEU A 24 -37.99 -6.53 -34.71
C LEU A 24 -36.85 -6.93 -35.67
N LEU A 25 -36.11 -5.96 -36.23
CA LEU A 25 -34.94 -6.19 -37.10
C LEU A 25 -33.59 -6.14 -36.34
N LEU A 26 -33.61 -5.86 -35.03
CA LEU A 26 -32.43 -5.56 -34.20
C LEU A 26 -31.70 -6.79 -33.63
N HIS A 27 -31.80 -7.95 -34.27
CA HIS A 27 -31.11 -9.17 -33.81
C HIS A 27 -29.77 -9.48 -34.51
N ALA A 28 -29.18 -8.54 -35.28
CA ALA A 28 -27.91 -8.86 -35.96
C ALA A 28 -26.90 -7.70 -36.20
N ALA A 29 -27.17 -6.45 -35.81
CA ALA A 29 -26.20 -5.36 -36.00
C ALA A 29 -25.82 -4.72 -34.65
N LYS A 30 -24.54 -4.84 -34.28
CA LYS A 30 -23.96 -4.20 -33.08
C LYS A 30 -24.16 -2.69 -33.17
N LEU A 31 -24.66 -2.07 -32.10
CA LEU A 31 -24.81 -0.62 -32.03
C LEU A 31 -23.43 0.05 -32.19
N PRO A 32 -23.31 1.15 -32.97
CA PRO A 32 -22.04 1.83 -33.19
C PRO A 32 -21.47 2.45 -31.91
N PHE A 33 -22.33 2.76 -30.94
CA PHE A 33 -21.95 3.26 -29.61
C PHE A 33 -23.03 2.89 -28.58
N CYS A 34 -22.62 2.54 -27.36
CA CYS A 34 -23.50 2.53 -26.18
C CYS A 34 -23.09 3.72 -25.29
N PRO A 35 -24.05 4.52 -24.75
CA PRO A 35 -23.71 5.65 -23.86
C PRO A 35 -22.86 5.25 -22.65
N ARG A 36 -22.96 3.99 -22.19
CA ARG A 36 -22.14 3.46 -21.10
C ARG A 36 -20.66 3.26 -21.49
N ASP A 37 -20.36 3.10 -22.78
CA ASP A 37 -18.99 2.89 -23.28
C ASP A 37 -18.12 4.14 -23.18
N VAL A 38 -18.73 5.30 -22.99
CA VAL A 38 -18.04 6.58 -22.86
C VAL A 38 -17.70 6.89 -21.41
N LEU A 39 -18.33 6.22 -20.43
CA LEU A 39 -18.06 6.41 -19.00
C LEU A 39 -16.56 6.29 -18.62
N PRO A 40 -15.77 5.35 -19.19
CA PRO A 40 -14.32 5.29 -18.96
C PRO A 40 -13.53 6.52 -19.41
N LEU A 41 -14.07 7.26 -20.39
CA LEU A 41 -13.41 8.40 -21.02
C LEU A 41 -13.80 9.73 -20.36
N LEU A 42 -14.78 9.72 -19.45
CA LEU A 42 -15.21 10.91 -18.72
C LEU A 42 -14.39 11.11 -17.44
N PRO A 43 -14.18 12.36 -16.99
CA PRO A 43 -13.57 12.64 -15.69
C PRO A 43 -14.29 11.89 -14.57
N ARG A 44 -13.54 11.38 -13.58
CA ARG A 44 -14.06 10.58 -12.48
C ARG A 44 -15.20 11.30 -11.73
N GLN A 45 -15.12 12.62 -11.58
CA GLN A 45 -16.15 13.44 -10.95
C GLN A 45 -17.52 13.35 -11.65
N VAL A 46 -17.55 12.98 -12.93
CA VAL A 46 -18.76 12.82 -13.74
C VAL A 46 -19.15 11.35 -13.86
N SER A 47 -18.20 10.44 -14.07
CA SER A 47 -18.49 9.02 -14.27
C SER A 47 -18.83 8.28 -12.97
N TRP A 48 -18.19 8.61 -11.84
CA TRP A 48 -18.36 7.89 -10.57
C TRP A 48 -19.75 8.00 -9.96
N PRO A 49 -20.40 9.19 -9.92
CA PRO A 49 -21.78 9.30 -9.44
C PRO A 49 -22.77 8.48 -10.29
N ILE A 50 -22.53 8.41 -11.60
CA ILE A 50 -23.37 7.64 -12.53
C ILE A 50 -23.17 6.14 -12.30
N LEU A 51 -21.92 5.69 -12.09
CA LEU A 51 -21.60 4.30 -11.79
C LEU A 51 -22.18 3.86 -10.44
N ASN A 52 -22.03 4.66 -9.38
CA ASN A 52 -22.60 4.39 -8.06
C ASN A 52 -24.15 4.32 -8.07
N SER A 53 -24.80 5.00 -9.01
CA SER A 53 -26.26 4.89 -9.18
C SER A 53 -26.71 3.61 -9.90
N LEU A 54 -25.81 2.96 -10.64
CA LEU A 54 -26.13 1.82 -11.50
C LEU A 54 -25.68 0.48 -10.93
N HIS A 55 -24.77 0.49 -9.95
CA HIS A 55 -24.01 -0.66 -9.49
C HIS A 55 -23.81 -0.61 -7.97
N SER A 56 -23.77 -1.78 -7.32
CA SER A 56 -23.37 -1.86 -5.91
C SER A 56 -21.86 -1.62 -5.77
N PRO A 57 -21.35 -1.28 -4.56
CA PRO A 57 -19.91 -1.09 -4.35
C PRO A 57 -19.06 -2.31 -4.76
N VAL A 58 -19.59 -3.54 -4.61
CA VAL A 58 -18.91 -4.79 -5.02
C VAL A 58 -18.80 -4.87 -6.54
N ASP A 59 -19.81 -4.38 -7.27
CA ASP A 59 -19.84 -4.36 -8.73
C ASP A 59 -18.85 -3.33 -9.34
N LEU A 60 -18.16 -2.54 -8.51
CA LEU A 60 -17.17 -1.54 -8.92
C LEU A 60 -15.73 -1.97 -8.61
N LEU A 61 -15.54 -3.13 -7.97
CA LEU A 61 -14.23 -3.71 -7.67
C LEU A 61 -13.69 -4.52 -8.88
N PRO A 62 -12.36 -4.71 -8.99
CA PRO A 62 -11.77 -5.65 -9.93
C PRO A 62 -12.37 -7.03 -9.75
N SER A 63 -12.96 -7.55 -10.82
CA SER A 63 -13.55 -8.88 -10.83
C SER A 63 -12.47 -9.89 -11.18
N PHE A 64 -12.15 -10.81 -10.27
CA PHE A 64 -11.24 -11.92 -10.60
C PHE A 64 -11.89 -12.83 -11.64
N VAL A 65 -11.27 -12.95 -12.81
CA VAL A 65 -11.81 -13.78 -13.90
C VAL A 65 -11.20 -15.18 -13.92
N GLY A 66 -10.00 -15.34 -13.35
CA GLY A 66 -9.29 -16.62 -13.24
C GLY A 66 -7.79 -16.45 -13.39
N ALA A 67 -7.05 -17.57 -13.40
CA ALA A 67 -5.60 -17.56 -13.57
C ALA A 67 -5.17 -18.32 -14.84
N ALA A 68 -4.32 -17.70 -15.66
CA ALA A 68 -3.81 -18.30 -16.89
C ALA A 68 -2.54 -19.12 -16.61
N SER A 69 -2.60 -20.44 -16.81
CA SER A 69 -1.58 -21.40 -16.37
C SER A 69 -0.84 -22.11 -17.50
N SER A 70 -1.54 -22.57 -18.54
CA SER A 70 -0.93 -23.27 -19.68
C SER A 70 -1.81 -23.24 -20.93
N PRO A 71 -1.26 -23.52 -22.13
CA PRO A 71 -2.06 -23.60 -23.37
C PRO A 71 -3.13 -24.70 -23.33
N ASN A 72 -2.93 -25.73 -22.50
CA ASN A 72 -3.86 -26.85 -22.36
C ASN A 72 -5.00 -26.56 -21.38
N ASP A 73 -4.86 -25.51 -20.57
CA ASP A 73 -5.81 -25.11 -19.53
C ASP A 73 -6.26 -23.67 -19.81
N THR A 74 -7.04 -23.55 -20.88
CA THR A 74 -7.49 -22.25 -21.39
C THR A 74 -8.60 -21.71 -20.51
N LEU A 75 -8.34 -20.58 -19.85
CA LEU A 75 -9.32 -19.85 -19.06
C LEU A 75 -10.34 -19.18 -20.00
N GLU A 76 -11.63 -19.29 -19.73
CA GLU A 76 -12.69 -18.59 -20.47
C GLU A 76 -13.54 -17.71 -19.55
N TRP A 77 -13.93 -16.52 -20.01
CA TRP A 77 -14.84 -15.65 -19.27
C TRP A 77 -15.63 -14.70 -20.18
N LYS A 78 -16.64 -14.05 -19.57
CA LYS A 78 -17.39 -12.96 -20.17
C LYS A 78 -16.87 -11.63 -19.62
N GLY A 79 -16.38 -10.76 -20.50
CA GLY A 79 -15.95 -9.40 -20.19
C GLY A 79 -17.10 -8.39 -20.22
N ALA A 80 -16.78 -7.12 -19.94
CA ALA A 80 -17.74 -6.03 -20.00
C ALA A 80 -17.98 -5.61 -21.46
N CYS A 81 -16.94 -5.55 -22.27
CA CYS A 81 -16.96 -5.29 -23.70
C CYS A 81 -17.09 -6.59 -24.51
N PHE A 82 -16.21 -7.56 -24.27
CA PHE A 82 -16.12 -8.79 -25.07
C PHE A 82 -16.75 -9.97 -24.33
N TYR A 83 -17.66 -10.69 -24.98
CA TYR A 83 -18.40 -11.76 -24.30
C TYR A 83 -17.78 -13.16 -24.41
N GLU A 84 -16.80 -13.33 -25.28
CA GLU A 84 -16.11 -14.60 -25.51
C GLU A 84 -14.60 -14.36 -25.42
N ASN A 85 -14.06 -14.55 -24.22
CA ASN A 85 -12.65 -14.27 -23.93
C ASN A 85 -11.93 -15.55 -23.51
N ARG A 86 -10.65 -15.63 -23.88
CA ARG A 86 -9.76 -16.74 -23.54
C ARG A 86 -8.39 -16.26 -23.15
N ALA A 87 -7.74 -16.93 -22.20
CA ALA A 87 -6.35 -16.66 -21.83
C ALA A 87 -5.54 -17.92 -21.54
N TRP A 88 -4.25 -17.88 -21.88
CA TRP A 88 -3.27 -18.91 -21.55
C TRP A 88 -1.86 -18.29 -21.49
N ILE A 89 -0.91 -19.00 -20.89
CA ILE A 89 0.49 -18.56 -20.85
C ILE A 89 1.40 -19.57 -21.54
N GLU A 90 2.39 -19.07 -22.28
CA GLU A 90 3.44 -19.83 -22.93
C GLU A 90 4.79 -19.50 -22.29
N PHE A 91 5.38 -20.45 -21.57
CA PHE A 91 6.71 -20.27 -20.99
C PHE A 91 7.81 -20.32 -22.06
N HIS A 92 8.83 -19.48 -21.92
CA HIS A 92 9.99 -19.48 -22.80
C HIS A 92 11.26 -19.03 -22.07
N ASN A 93 12.42 -19.27 -22.65
CA ASN A 93 13.69 -18.76 -22.13
C ASN A 93 14.44 -17.96 -23.19
N LYS A 94 13.82 -16.88 -23.69
CA LYS A 94 14.43 -15.99 -24.67
C LYS A 94 15.57 -15.15 -24.08
N SER A 95 15.53 -14.87 -22.76
CA SER A 95 16.54 -14.08 -22.05
C SER A 95 17.84 -14.84 -21.78
N GLY A 96 17.79 -16.18 -21.75
CA GLY A 96 18.92 -17.03 -21.37
C GLY A 96 19.18 -17.07 -19.87
N SER A 97 18.25 -16.57 -19.05
CA SER A 97 18.37 -16.61 -17.58
C SER A 97 17.95 -17.97 -17.00
N GLU A 98 18.24 -18.20 -15.72
CA GLU A 98 17.99 -19.48 -15.06
C GLU A 98 16.51 -19.89 -15.11
N PHE A 99 15.59 -18.94 -14.96
CA PHE A 99 14.15 -19.18 -14.92
C PHE A 99 13.39 -18.74 -16.18
N GLY A 100 14.02 -18.01 -17.10
CA GLY A 100 13.38 -17.51 -18.32
C GLY A 100 12.21 -16.57 -18.04
N GLY A 101 11.23 -16.55 -18.97
CA GLY A 101 10.05 -15.70 -18.96
C GLY A 101 8.80 -16.42 -19.49
N GLY A 102 7.82 -15.64 -19.95
CA GLY A 102 6.59 -16.19 -20.54
C GLY A 102 5.78 -15.17 -21.33
N THR A 103 4.97 -15.64 -22.27
CA THR A 103 4.02 -14.85 -23.06
C THR A 103 2.61 -15.13 -22.56
N LEU A 104 1.90 -14.13 -22.03
CA LEU A 104 0.47 -14.23 -21.73
C LEU A 104 -0.32 -13.90 -22.99
N HIS A 105 -1.12 -14.85 -23.47
CA HIS A 105 -2.02 -14.68 -24.61
C HIS A 105 -3.42 -14.41 -24.10
N ILE A 106 -4.06 -13.38 -24.64
CA ILE A 106 -5.45 -13.02 -24.34
C ILE A 106 -6.20 -12.80 -25.65
N LYS A 107 -7.15 -13.68 -25.92
CA LYS A 107 -8.01 -13.63 -27.09
C LYS A 107 -9.39 -13.15 -26.70
N VAL A 108 -9.74 -11.96 -27.14
CA VAL A 108 -11.06 -11.36 -26.86
C VAL A 108 -11.91 -11.33 -28.12
N SER A 109 -13.19 -11.68 -28.00
CA SER A 109 -14.10 -11.73 -29.14
C SER A 109 -15.55 -11.42 -28.75
N ASN A 110 -16.38 -11.22 -29.76
CA ASN A 110 -17.79 -10.89 -29.58
C ASN A 110 -18.05 -9.60 -28.76
N ALA A 111 -17.42 -8.48 -29.18
CA ALA A 111 -17.63 -7.16 -28.56
C ALA A 111 -19.10 -6.72 -28.63
N HIS A 112 -19.69 -6.13 -27.59
CA HIS A 112 -21.10 -5.72 -27.65
C HIS A 112 -21.32 -4.41 -28.42
N SER A 113 -20.30 -3.54 -28.53
CA SER A 113 -20.30 -2.33 -29.34
C SER A 113 -18.93 -2.11 -30.00
N TRP A 114 -18.82 -1.10 -30.86
CA TRP A 114 -17.54 -0.75 -31.51
C TRP A 114 -16.65 0.15 -30.65
N THR A 115 -17.23 0.77 -29.63
CA THR A 115 -16.55 1.74 -28.76
C THR A 115 -16.27 1.19 -27.37
N CYS A 116 -16.76 -0.01 -27.05
CA CYS A 116 -16.51 -0.60 -25.74
C CYS A 116 -15.04 -0.99 -25.58
N MET A 117 -14.61 -1.08 -24.32
CA MET A 117 -13.26 -1.44 -23.94
C MET A 117 -13.32 -2.34 -22.71
N ASP A 118 -12.51 -3.40 -22.72
CA ASP A 118 -12.20 -4.13 -21.50
C ASP A 118 -10.82 -3.75 -21.00
N LEU A 119 -10.69 -3.80 -19.69
CA LEU A 119 -9.53 -3.32 -18.97
C LEU A 119 -9.10 -4.39 -17.99
N TYR A 120 -7.85 -4.84 -18.07
CA TYR A 120 -7.39 -6.01 -17.31
C TYR A 120 -6.17 -5.69 -16.47
N VAL A 121 -6.13 -6.25 -15.27
CA VAL A 121 -4.94 -6.33 -14.41
C VAL A 121 -4.46 -7.77 -14.39
N PHE A 122 -3.16 -7.98 -14.62
CA PHE A 122 -2.50 -9.27 -14.56
C PHE A 122 -1.52 -9.27 -13.40
N ALA A 123 -1.59 -10.27 -12.54
CA ALA A 123 -0.85 -10.24 -11.29
C ALA A 123 -0.34 -11.60 -10.84
N THR A 124 0.82 -11.55 -10.19
CA THR A 124 1.42 -12.60 -9.37
C THR A 124 1.74 -11.96 -8.01
N PRO A 125 2.14 -12.74 -6.99
CA PRO A 125 2.60 -12.17 -5.72
C PRO A 125 3.83 -11.28 -5.84
N TYR A 126 4.52 -11.32 -6.98
CA TYR A 126 5.80 -10.68 -7.22
C TYR A 126 5.70 -9.51 -8.20
N ARG A 127 4.67 -9.48 -9.04
CA ARG A 127 4.46 -8.40 -10.02
C ARG A 127 2.98 -8.17 -10.32
N VAL A 128 2.65 -6.91 -10.63
CA VAL A 128 1.35 -6.50 -11.15
C VAL A 128 1.59 -5.71 -12.43
N THR A 129 0.80 -6.00 -13.46
CA THR A 129 0.78 -5.28 -14.74
C THR A 129 -0.66 -5.20 -15.25
N TRP A 130 -0.88 -4.51 -16.36
CA TRP A 130 -2.22 -4.29 -16.90
C TRP A 130 -2.21 -4.04 -18.41
N ASP A 131 -3.35 -4.22 -19.05
CA ASP A 131 -3.55 -3.90 -20.47
C ASP A 131 -5.04 -3.61 -20.75
N TYR A 132 -5.34 -3.06 -21.92
CA TYR A 132 -6.69 -2.74 -22.34
C TYR A 132 -6.96 -3.16 -23.78
N TYR A 133 -8.19 -3.61 -24.03
CA TYR A 133 -8.59 -4.15 -25.32
C TYR A 133 -9.82 -3.43 -25.85
N PHE A 134 -9.72 -2.95 -27.09
CA PHE A 134 -10.79 -2.27 -27.84
C PHE A 134 -11.09 -2.97 -29.17
N ILE A 135 -10.29 -3.97 -29.56
CA ILE A 135 -10.47 -4.75 -30.79
C ILE A 135 -10.54 -6.24 -30.45
N SER A 136 -11.51 -6.92 -31.07
CA SER A 136 -11.60 -8.37 -31.06
C SER A 136 -10.44 -9.00 -31.84
N ARG A 137 -9.40 -9.43 -31.13
CA ARG A 137 -8.25 -10.17 -31.65
C ARG A 137 -7.54 -10.90 -30.51
N GLU A 138 -6.50 -11.63 -30.86
CA GLU A 138 -5.50 -12.09 -29.91
C GLU A 138 -4.51 -10.96 -29.60
N HIS A 139 -4.27 -10.75 -28.31
CA HIS A 139 -3.30 -9.83 -27.75
C HIS A 139 -2.30 -10.64 -26.92
N THR A 140 -1.09 -10.09 -26.77
CA THR A 140 -0.01 -10.78 -26.06
C THR A 140 0.73 -9.82 -25.15
N TYR A 141 1.04 -10.27 -23.94
CA TYR A 141 1.89 -9.57 -22.98
C TYR A 141 3.14 -10.40 -22.68
N GLU A 142 4.33 -9.80 -22.85
CA GLU A 142 5.61 -10.50 -22.68
C GLU A 142 6.20 -10.24 -21.29
N PHE A 143 6.30 -11.30 -20.49
CA PHE A 143 7.17 -11.34 -19.32
C PHE A 143 8.57 -11.74 -19.76
N LYS A 144 9.48 -10.77 -19.93
CA LYS A 144 10.85 -11.02 -20.40
C LYS A 144 11.61 -11.99 -19.50
N GLU A 145 11.47 -11.82 -18.19
CA GLU A 145 12.13 -12.61 -17.17
C GLU A 145 11.30 -12.65 -15.88
N TRP A 146 11.27 -13.80 -15.20
CA TRP A 146 10.70 -13.96 -13.86
C TRP A 146 11.67 -13.41 -12.80
N GLN A 147 11.16 -12.81 -11.72
CA GLN A 147 12.00 -12.17 -10.69
C GLN A 147 12.92 -13.17 -9.97
N GLY A 148 12.52 -14.43 -9.93
CA GLY A 148 13.33 -15.51 -9.38
C GLY A 148 12.55 -16.82 -9.35
N LYS A 149 13.14 -17.82 -8.70
CA LYS A 149 12.58 -19.17 -8.56
C LYS A 149 11.15 -19.17 -8.00
N ALA A 150 10.91 -18.32 -7.00
CA ALA A 150 9.65 -18.29 -6.26
C ALA A 150 8.47 -17.82 -7.13
N GLU A 151 8.71 -16.83 -8.01
CA GLU A 151 7.72 -16.40 -8.99
C GLU A 151 7.50 -17.45 -10.09
N PHE A 152 8.58 -18.01 -10.63
CA PHE A 152 8.49 -19.04 -11.66
C PHE A 152 7.65 -20.25 -11.21
N GLU A 153 7.92 -20.77 -10.00
CA GLU A 153 7.15 -21.88 -9.44
C GLU A 153 5.71 -21.47 -9.10
N TYR A 154 5.46 -20.23 -8.67
CA TYR A 154 4.10 -19.75 -8.48
C TYR A 154 3.31 -19.78 -9.80
N VAL A 155 3.83 -19.17 -10.87
CA VAL A 155 3.12 -19.07 -12.14
C VAL A 155 2.92 -20.45 -12.76
N LYS A 156 3.88 -21.36 -12.61
CA LYS A 156 3.75 -22.74 -13.08
C LYS A 156 2.62 -23.51 -12.38
N ASN A 157 2.43 -23.29 -11.08
CA ASN A 157 1.47 -24.05 -10.27
C ASN A 157 0.09 -23.37 -10.16
N ARG A 158 0.04 -22.04 -10.20
CA ARG A 158 -1.18 -21.25 -9.98
C ARG A 158 -1.57 -20.36 -11.17
N GLY A 159 -0.68 -20.17 -12.14
CA GLY A 159 -0.90 -19.26 -13.26
C GLY A 159 -0.70 -17.78 -12.93
N VAL A 160 -0.94 -16.93 -13.92
CA VAL A 160 -1.02 -15.47 -13.74
C VAL A 160 -2.47 -15.10 -13.50
N SER A 161 -2.78 -14.49 -12.35
CA SER A 161 -4.12 -14.04 -11.99
C SER A 161 -4.57 -12.89 -12.88
N ILE A 162 -5.78 -12.98 -13.42
CA ILE A 162 -6.38 -11.98 -14.30
C ILE A 162 -7.59 -11.37 -13.61
N PHE A 163 -7.68 -10.04 -13.62
CA PHE A 163 -8.78 -9.28 -13.08
C PHE A 163 -9.35 -8.36 -14.15
N LEU A 164 -10.67 -8.34 -14.30
CA LEU A 164 -11.39 -7.40 -15.15
C LEU A 164 -11.77 -6.17 -14.33
N MET A 165 -11.41 -5.00 -14.84
CA MET A 165 -11.71 -3.71 -14.25
C MET A 165 -12.99 -3.14 -14.85
N GLN A 166 -13.80 -2.47 -14.03
CA GLN A 166 -15.05 -1.88 -14.48
C GLN A 166 -14.82 -0.53 -15.19
N ALA A 167 -15.80 -0.12 -16.00
CA ALA A 167 -15.70 0.99 -16.94
C ALA A 167 -15.13 2.30 -16.34
N GLY A 168 -15.29 2.60 -15.04
CA GLY A 168 -14.73 3.82 -14.44
C GLY A 168 -13.24 3.79 -14.07
N MET A 169 -12.54 2.66 -14.21
CA MET A 169 -11.21 2.44 -13.62
C MET A 169 -10.01 2.84 -14.52
N LEU A 170 -10.25 3.50 -15.66
CA LEU A 170 -9.17 3.93 -16.56
C LEU A 170 -8.17 4.89 -15.85
N GLY A 171 -8.69 5.81 -15.03
CA GLY A 171 -7.85 6.70 -14.20
C GLY A 171 -7.02 5.96 -13.15
N THR A 172 -7.50 4.83 -12.65
CA THR A 172 -6.78 3.95 -11.71
C THR A 172 -5.55 3.32 -12.36
N LEU A 173 -5.60 3.00 -13.65
CA LEU A 173 -4.48 2.36 -14.34
C LEU A 173 -3.43 3.34 -14.84
N GLN A 174 -3.84 4.55 -15.22
CA GLN A 174 -2.89 5.62 -15.45
C GLN A 174 -2.07 5.91 -14.19
N ALA A 175 -2.68 5.83 -13.00
CA ALA A 175 -1.96 5.89 -11.73
C ALA A 175 -1.02 4.69 -11.52
N LEU A 176 -1.42 3.47 -11.91
CA LEU A 176 -0.55 2.28 -11.81
C LEU A 176 0.69 2.33 -12.72
N TRP A 177 0.60 3.00 -13.88
CA TRP A 177 1.75 3.21 -14.78
C TRP A 177 2.84 4.09 -14.14
N ASP A 178 2.46 5.11 -13.37
CA ASP A 178 3.40 5.96 -12.63
C ASP A 178 4.00 5.23 -11.41
N VAL A 179 3.35 4.16 -10.94
CA VAL A 179 3.72 3.39 -9.75
C VAL A 179 4.64 2.21 -10.06
N PHE A 180 4.49 1.54 -11.21
CA PHE A 180 5.32 0.39 -11.57
C PHE A 180 6.84 0.64 -11.52
N PRO A 181 7.36 1.78 -12.03
CA PRO A 181 8.80 2.07 -11.98
C PRO A 181 9.38 2.10 -10.56
N LEU A 182 8.56 2.44 -9.55
CA LEU A 182 8.96 2.60 -8.15
C LEU A 182 9.55 1.33 -7.56
N PHE A 183 9.08 0.15 -8.00
CA PHE A 183 9.50 -1.15 -7.46
C PHE A 183 10.77 -1.71 -8.10
N THR A 184 11.33 -1.03 -9.10
CA THR A 184 12.51 -1.55 -9.82
C THR A 184 13.80 -1.28 -9.05
N ASN A 185 14.69 -2.27 -8.97
CA ASN A 185 15.99 -2.12 -8.30
C ASN A 185 17.06 -1.54 -9.25
N THR A 186 16.79 -0.36 -9.82
CA THR A 186 17.66 0.28 -10.82
C THR A 186 17.83 1.77 -10.53
N GLY A 187 18.76 2.43 -11.22
CA GLY A 187 18.84 3.90 -11.19
C GLY A 187 17.58 4.58 -11.73
N TRP A 188 16.82 3.92 -12.62
CA TRP A 188 15.51 4.40 -13.05
C TRP A 188 14.47 4.31 -11.92
N GLY A 189 14.47 3.21 -11.16
CA GLY A 189 13.63 3.05 -9.97
C GLY A 189 13.94 4.09 -8.90
N GLU A 190 15.22 4.30 -8.56
CA GLU A 190 15.65 5.36 -7.63
C GLU A 190 15.13 6.75 -8.07
N ASN A 191 15.35 7.11 -9.33
CA ASN A 191 14.89 8.40 -9.87
C ASN A 191 13.35 8.51 -9.88
N SER A 192 12.65 7.40 -10.09
CA SER A 192 11.18 7.37 -10.08
C SER A 192 10.63 7.59 -8.67
N ASN A 193 11.20 6.92 -7.65
CA ASN A 193 10.84 7.14 -6.25
C ASN A 193 11.08 8.60 -5.83
N ILE A 194 12.27 9.14 -6.14
CA ILE A 194 12.60 10.55 -5.85
C ILE A 194 11.64 11.50 -6.57
N GLY A 195 11.38 11.28 -7.85
CA GLY A 195 10.47 12.11 -8.65
C GLY A 195 9.04 12.09 -8.12
N PHE A 196 8.56 10.91 -7.71
CA PHE A 196 7.25 10.72 -7.11
C PHE A 196 7.12 11.51 -5.80
N LEU A 197 8.04 11.29 -4.85
CA LEU A 197 8.00 11.94 -3.54
C LEU A 197 8.20 13.46 -3.64
N LYS A 198 9.04 13.94 -4.56
CA LYS A 198 9.15 15.38 -4.90
C LYS A 198 7.83 15.97 -5.36
N LYS A 199 7.20 15.31 -6.33
CA LYS A 199 5.97 15.78 -6.97
C LYS A 199 4.78 15.78 -6.00
N HIS A 200 4.65 14.72 -5.21
CA HIS A 200 3.47 14.48 -4.40
C HIS A 200 3.59 14.95 -2.95
N MET A 201 4.81 15.02 -2.39
CA MET A 201 5.04 15.38 -0.99
C MET A 201 5.84 16.66 -0.81
N GLY A 202 6.54 17.13 -1.85
CA GLY A 202 7.43 18.29 -1.75
C GLY A 202 8.79 17.97 -1.09
N ALA A 203 9.17 16.70 -0.99
CA ALA A 203 10.47 16.28 -0.45
C ALA A 203 11.64 16.80 -1.29
N SER A 204 12.80 17.09 -0.69
CA SER A 204 13.92 17.73 -1.37
C SER A 204 14.92 16.74 -1.99
N PHE A 205 15.23 15.64 -1.29
CA PHE A 205 16.30 14.70 -1.63
C PHE A 205 17.61 15.39 -1.99
N GLU A 206 18.06 16.33 -1.17
CA GLU A 206 19.38 16.95 -1.35
C GLU A 206 20.49 15.93 -1.10
N GLN A 207 21.47 15.86 -1.99
CA GLN A 207 22.57 14.91 -1.84
C GLN A 207 23.57 15.37 -0.77
N ARG A 208 24.01 14.45 0.08
CA ARG A 208 25.04 14.67 1.10
C ARG A 208 26.45 14.58 0.51
N PRO A 209 27.42 15.32 1.06
CA PRO A 209 28.83 15.08 0.77
C PRO A 209 29.24 13.65 1.16
N GLN A 210 30.21 13.09 0.44
CA GLN A 210 30.79 11.79 0.80
C GLN A 210 31.77 11.92 1.98
N PRO A 211 31.94 10.86 2.79
CA PRO A 211 31.29 9.55 2.70
C PRO A 211 29.82 9.55 3.16
N TRP A 212 28.99 8.69 2.56
CA TRP A 212 27.57 8.56 2.92
C TRP A 212 27.31 7.64 4.12
N VAL A 213 28.37 7.21 4.79
CA VAL A 213 28.33 6.43 6.02
C VAL A 213 29.12 7.21 7.06
N THR A 214 28.50 7.46 8.21
CA THR A 214 29.12 8.18 9.33
C THR A 214 29.93 7.18 10.15
N ASN A 215 31.14 7.58 10.58
CA ASN A 215 31.92 6.77 11.52
C ASN A 215 31.36 6.96 12.94
N ILE A 216 30.55 5.99 13.39
CA ILE A 216 29.81 6.05 14.66
C ILE A 216 30.58 5.37 15.79
N SER A 217 30.40 5.86 17.02
CA SER A 217 30.76 5.10 18.22
C SER A 217 29.50 4.47 18.82
N VAL A 218 29.49 3.14 18.91
CA VAL A 218 28.39 2.34 19.51
C VAL A 218 28.18 2.66 21.00
N ASP A 219 29.19 3.17 21.68
CA ASP A 219 29.09 3.58 23.08
C ASP A 219 28.15 4.78 23.27
N ASP A 220 28.05 5.65 22.27
CA ASP A 220 27.19 6.83 22.29
C ASP A 220 25.71 6.49 22.07
N ILE A 221 25.40 5.35 21.45
CA ILE A 221 24.03 4.84 21.25
C ILE A 221 23.55 4.21 22.55
N LYS A 222 22.31 4.47 22.97
CA LYS A 222 21.73 3.91 24.19
C LYS A 222 20.36 3.28 23.95
N SER A 223 19.91 2.53 24.95
CA SER A 223 18.60 1.90 24.98
C SER A 223 17.48 2.91 24.81
N GLY A 224 16.53 2.56 23.94
CA GLY A 224 15.41 3.39 23.56
C GLY A 224 15.70 4.37 22.41
N ASP A 225 16.95 4.53 21.95
CA ASP A 225 17.21 5.39 20.78
C ASP A 225 16.52 4.82 19.52
N PHE A 226 15.85 5.69 18.77
CA PHE A 226 15.02 5.32 17.62
C PHE A 226 15.84 5.41 16.33
N LEU A 227 15.65 4.46 15.42
CA LEU A 227 16.22 4.46 14.07
C LEU A 227 15.09 4.69 13.06
N ALA A 228 15.12 5.84 12.39
CA ALA A 228 14.25 6.12 11.24
C ALA A 228 14.97 5.68 9.97
N ILE A 229 14.31 4.84 9.17
CA ILE A 229 14.90 4.21 7.98
C ILE A 229 14.06 4.59 6.75
N SER A 230 14.74 4.92 5.66
CA SER A 230 14.11 5.27 4.39
C SER A 230 14.84 4.61 3.23
N LYS A 231 14.16 3.66 2.59
CA LYS A 231 14.55 2.99 1.35
C LYS A 231 13.90 3.70 0.16
N ILE A 232 14.59 3.72 -0.97
CA ILE A 232 14.16 4.44 -2.18
C ILE A 232 14.46 3.66 -3.47
N ARG A 233 14.79 2.37 -3.36
CA ARG A 233 15.09 1.51 -4.49
C ARG A 233 14.55 0.10 -4.28
N GLY A 234 14.23 -0.61 -5.37
CA GLY A 234 13.76 -1.99 -5.31
C GLY A 234 12.37 -2.14 -4.73
N ARG A 235 11.99 -3.40 -4.43
CA ARG A 235 10.67 -3.75 -3.91
C ARG A 235 10.30 -2.91 -2.68
N TRP A 236 11.18 -2.89 -1.68
CA TRP A 236 10.97 -2.18 -0.43
C TRP A 236 10.95 -0.66 -0.60
N GLY A 237 11.81 -0.09 -1.44
CA GLY A 237 11.76 1.34 -1.74
C GLY A 237 10.47 1.79 -2.43
N GLY A 238 9.88 0.94 -3.28
CA GLY A 238 8.59 1.19 -3.90
C GLY A 238 7.44 1.15 -2.89
N PHE A 239 7.40 0.15 -2.01
CA PHE A 239 6.42 0.07 -0.92
C PHE A 239 6.51 1.28 0.02
N GLU A 240 7.71 1.58 0.51
CA GLU A 240 7.93 2.72 1.39
C GLU A 240 7.57 4.05 0.72
N THR A 241 7.77 4.20 -0.59
CA THR A 241 7.40 5.42 -1.30
C THR A 241 5.88 5.67 -1.28
N LEU A 242 5.09 4.60 -1.43
CA LEU A 242 3.63 4.70 -1.32
C LEU A 242 3.20 4.92 0.13
N GLU A 243 3.82 4.24 1.08
CA GLU A 243 3.58 4.43 2.52
C GLU A 243 3.86 5.87 2.97
N LYS A 244 5.03 6.41 2.61
CA LYS A 244 5.42 7.81 2.86
C LYS A 244 4.39 8.77 2.28
N TRP A 245 3.89 8.48 1.08
CA TRP A 245 2.90 9.33 0.43
C TRP A 245 1.55 9.37 1.17
N VAL A 246 1.04 8.23 1.63
CA VAL A 246 -0.27 8.17 2.30
C VAL A 246 -0.23 8.61 3.76
N SER A 247 0.87 8.34 4.47
CA SER A 247 1.06 8.73 5.88
C SER A 247 1.62 10.14 6.04
N GLY A 248 2.34 10.64 5.04
CA GLY A 248 3.18 11.82 5.15
C GLY A 248 4.47 11.61 5.94
N ALA A 249 4.78 10.36 6.30
CA ALA A 249 6.08 10.02 6.84
C ALA A 249 7.16 10.21 5.77
N TYR A 250 8.34 10.68 6.17
CA TYR A 250 9.50 10.77 5.26
C TYR A 250 10.49 9.61 5.50
N ALA A 251 10.17 8.73 6.44
CA ALA A 251 10.78 7.42 6.66
C ALA A 251 9.69 6.35 6.42
N GLY A 252 10.10 5.15 5.97
CA GLY A 252 9.19 4.05 5.67
C GLY A 252 9.49 2.77 6.45
N HIS A 253 10.50 2.79 7.32
CA HIS A 253 10.72 1.73 8.29
C HIS A 253 11.32 2.30 9.57
N SER A 254 11.20 1.55 10.67
CA SER A 254 11.77 1.96 11.95
C SER A 254 12.31 0.78 12.76
N ALA A 255 13.35 1.06 13.53
CA ALA A 255 13.92 0.12 14.49
C ALA A 255 14.27 0.86 15.81
N VAL A 256 14.56 0.10 16.87
CA VAL A 256 14.96 0.65 18.17
C VAL A 256 16.23 -0.01 18.68
N CYS A 257 17.08 0.79 19.30
CA CYS A 257 18.31 0.32 19.93
C CYS A 257 18.06 -0.10 21.39
N LEU A 258 18.61 -1.24 21.81
CA LEU A 258 18.60 -1.71 23.20
C LEU A 258 19.98 -2.24 23.60
N LYS A 259 20.44 -1.94 24.81
CA LYS A 259 21.67 -2.51 25.39
C LYS A 259 21.30 -3.60 26.37
N ASP A 260 21.92 -4.78 26.22
CA ASP A 260 21.71 -5.86 27.18
C ASP A 260 22.45 -5.60 28.50
N SER A 261 22.31 -6.52 29.46
CA SER A 261 22.98 -6.43 30.77
C SER A 261 24.51 -6.45 30.69
N GLU A 262 25.09 -6.88 29.58
CA GLU A 262 26.54 -6.87 29.31
C GLU A 262 26.99 -5.58 28.58
N GLY A 263 26.04 -4.71 28.22
CA GLY A 263 26.27 -3.48 27.50
C GLY A 263 26.39 -3.65 25.97
N LYS A 264 26.13 -4.84 25.43
CA LYS A 264 26.13 -5.07 23.97
C LYS A 264 24.89 -4.45 23.36
N LEU A 265 25.07 -3.84 22.18
CA LEU A 265 23.99 -3.18 21.47
C LEU A 265 23.22 -4.16 20.58
N TRP A 266 21.91 -4.08 20.67
CA TRP A 266 20.93 -4.82 19.87
C TRP A 266 20.02 -3.84 19.15
N VAL A 267 19.49 -4.29 18.01
CA VAL A 267 18.47 -3.59 17.22
C VAL A 267 17.22 -4.46 17.22
N GLY A 268 16.13 -3.90 17.72
CA GLY A 268 14.80 -4.49 17.60
C GLY A 268 14.05 -3.86 16.43
N GLU A 269 13.53 -4.69 15.54
CA GLU A 269 12.67 -4.23 14.45
C GLU A 269 11.54 -5.23 14.19
N SER A 270 10.41 -4.74 13.68
CA SER A 270 9.35 -5.56 13.12
C SER A 270 9.36 -5.43 11.62
N GLY A 271 9.46 -6.53 10.88
CA GLY A 271 9.53 -6.56 9.42
C GLY A 271 10.84 -7.13 8.89
N HIS A 272 11.51 -7.94 9.71
CA HIS A 272 12.74 -8.63 9.34
C HIS A 272 12.38 -9.95 8.63
N GLU A 273 12.93 -10.18 7.44
CA GLU A 273 12.69 -11.41 6.69
C GLU A 273 13.51 -12.57 7.28
N ASN A 274 12.85 -13.60 7.80
CA ASN A 274 13.52 -14.78 8.35
C ASN A 274 14.01 -15.75 7.25
N GLU A 275 14.68 -16.84 7.63
CA GLU A 275 15.19 -17.85 6.69
C GLU A 275 14.12 -18.52 5.81
N LYS A 276 12.84 -18.43 6.17
CA LYS A 276 11.70 -18.96 5.41
C LYS A 276 11.07 -17.92 4.48
N GLY A 277 11.55 -16.69 4.48
CA GLY A 277 10.96 -15.58 3.73
C GLY A 277 9.73 -14.97 4.40
N GLU A 278 9.55 -15.18 5.72
CA GLU A 278 8.44 -14.60 6.48
C GLU A 278 8.93 -13.33 7.20
N ASP A 279 8.13 -12.26 7.13
CA ASP A 279 8.41 -11.02 7.86
C ASP A 279 8.02 -11.18 9.35
N VAL A 280 9.01 -11.06 10.23
CA VAL A 280 8.88 -11.25 11.68
C VAL A 280 9.43 -10.07 12.47
N ILE A 281 9.12 -10.07 13.77
CA ILE A 281 9.80 -9.23 14.76
C ILE A 281 11.10 -9.91 15.16
N ALA A 282 12.20 -9.16 15.14
CA ALA A 282 13.53 -9.69 15.41
C ALA A 282 14.34 -8.78 16.34
N MET A 283 15.07 -9.39 17.26
CA MET A 283 16.13 -8.78 18.06
C MET A 283 17.50 -9.20 17.54
N LEU A 284 18.20 -8.30 16.87
CA LEU A 284 19.46 -8.58 16.18
C LEU A 284 20.65 -7.91 16.88
N PRO A 285 21.81 -8.57 17.00
CA PRO A 285 23.04 -7.90 17.40
C PRO A 285 23.36 -6.74 16.46
N TRP A 286 23.80 -5.60 16.99
CA TRP A 286 24.11 -4.40 16.19
C TRP A 286 25.04 -4.69 15.01
N ASP A 287 26.10 -5.47 15.23
CA ASP A 287 27.08 -5.76 14.18
C ASP A 287 26.49 -6.56 13.02
N GLU A 288 25.53 -7.46 13.31
CA GLU A 288 24.81 -8.23 12.29
C GLU A 288 23.86 -7.35 11.49
N TRP A 289 23.04 -6.57 12.19
CA TRP A 289 22.10 -5.64 11.56
C TRP A 289 22.84 -4.59 10.72
N TRP A 290 23.93 -4.03 11.26
CA TRP A 290 24.73 -3.01 10.57
C TRP A 290 25.51 -3.56 9.38
N ASP A 291 26.03 -4.80 9.45
CA ASP A 291 26.62 -5.48 8.29
C ASP A 291 25.59 -5.68 7.18
N PHE A 292 24.38 -6.12 7.54
CA PHE A 292 23.28 -6.27 6.57
C PHE A 292 23.00 -4.94 5.88
N GLU A 293 22.75 -3.88 6.65
CA GLU A 293 22.50 -2.56 6.09
C GLU A 293 23.66 -2.14 5.19
N LEU A 294 24.93 -2.24 5.63
CA LEU A 294 26.12 -1.85 4.85
C LEU A 294 26.31 -2.62 3.56
N ASN A 295 26.17 -3.93 3.60
CA ASN A 295 26.74 -4.80 2.57
C ASN A 295 25.72 -5.64 1.83
N LYS A 296 24.50 -5.81 2.37
CA LYS A 296 23.47 -6.72 1.84
C LYS A 296 22.19 -6.01 1.42
N ASP A 297 21.83 -4.91 2.07
CA ASP A 297 20.65 -4.14 1.69
C ASP A 297 20.88 -3.36 0.38
N ASP A 298 20.24 -3.85 -0.68
CA ASP A 298 20.32 -3.29 -2.03
C ASP A 298 19.21 -2.27 -2.34
N SER A 299 18.42 -1.86 -1.36
CA SER A 299 17.31 -0.89 -1.49
C SER A 299 17.72 0.58 -1.36
N ASN A 300 19.04 0.83 -1.24
CA ASN A 300 19.62 2.16 -0.97
C ASN A 300 19.07 2.79 0.32
N PRO A 301 19.32 2.17 1.49
CA PRO A 301 18.77 2.63 2.75
C PRO A 301 19.44 3.94 3.22
N HIS A 302 18.61 4.79 3.81
CA HIS A 302 18.98 6.02 4.50
C HIS A 302 18.56 5.86 5.95
N ILE A 303 19.46 6.10 6.89
CA ILE A 303 19.24 5.76 8.30
C ILE A 303 19.59 6.96 9.17
N ALA A 304 18.66 7.36 10.02
CA ALA A 304 18.83 8.39 11.02
C ALA A 304 18.61 7.81 12.42
N LEU A 305 19.57 8.06 13.32
CA LEU A 305 19.46 7.85 14.75
C LEU A 305 18.84 9.08 15.40
N LEU A 306 17.79 8.85 16.19
CA LEU A 306 17.03 9.84 16.95
C LEU A 306 17.22 9.51 18.44
N PRO A 307 18.19 10.16 19.11
CA PRO A 307 18.44 9.88 20.53
C PRO A 307 17.27 10.32 21.40
N LEU A 308 16.90 9.54 22.42
CA LEU A 308 15.92 9.98 23.42
C LEU A 308 16.44 11.20 24.19
N HIS A 309 15.57 12.18 24.47
CA HIS A 309 15.88 13.30 25.35
C HIS A 309 16.26 12.78 26.75
N PRO A 310 17.24 13.40 27.45
CA PRO A 310 17.68 12.94 28.77
C PRO A 310 16.53 12.79 29.80
N ASP A 311 15.56 13.71 29.80
CA ASP A 311 14.42 13.66 30.73
C ASP A 311 13.44 12.53 30.41
N ILE A 312 13.35 12.13 29.14
CA ILE A 312 12.52 11.02 28.68
C ILE A 312 13.23 9.70 28.97
N ARG A 313 14.53 9.65 28.71
CA ARG A 313 15.40 8.52 29.04
C ARG A 313 15.42 8.21 30.53
N ALA A 314 15.38 9.22 31.39
CA ALA A 314 15.30 9.03 32.83
C ALA A 314 14.00 8.32 33.29
N LYS A 315 12.95 8.36 32.48
CA LYS A 315 11.69 7.65 32.71
C LYS A 315 11.63 6.26 32.06
N PHE A 316 12.48 6.03 31.04
CA PHE A 316 12.49 4.80 30.26
C PHE A 316 12.90 3.61 31.14
N ASN A 317 11.96 2.73 31.43
CA ASN A 317 12.23 1.48 32.13
C ASN A 317 12.84 0.45 31.17
N GLU A 318 14.17 0.36 31.18
CA GLU A 318 14.94 -0.53 30.31
C GLU A 318 14.65 -2.01 30.54
N THR A 319 14.34 -2.42 31.78
CA THR A 319 13.97 -3.82 32.08
C THR A 319 12.63 -4.17 31.43
N ALA A 320 11.61 -3.33 31.59
CA ALA A 320 10.30 -3.54 30.96
C ALA A 320 10.39 -3.51 29.43
N ALA A 321 11.22 -2.62 28.88
CA ALA A 321 11.48 -2.57 27.44
C ALA A 321 12.07 -3.89 26.91
N TRP A 322 13.04 -4.47 27.62
CA TRP A 322 13.62 -5.77 27.26
C TRP A 322 12.64 -6.92 27.42
N GLU A 323 11.84 -6.95 28.50
CA GLU A 323 10.80 -7.97 28.69
C GLU A 323 9.78 -7.95 27.54
N TYR A 324 9.34 -6.75 27.13
CA TYR A 324 8.48 -6.58 25.96
C TYR A 324 9.17 -7.06 24.68
N ALA A 325 10.39 -6.58 24.40
CA ALA A 325 11.14 -6.95 23.21
C ALA A 325 11.30 -8.47 23.07
N GLN A 326 11.68 -9.15 24.16
CA GLN A 326 11.82 -10.60 24.20
C GLN A 326 10.49 -11.34 24.02
N SER A 327 9.39 -10.79 24.53
CA SER A 327 8.06 -11.39 24.36
C SER A 327 7.56 -11.35 22.90
N MET A 328 8.05 -10.39 22.13
CA MET A 328 7.68 -10.15 20.74
C MET A 328 8.65 -10.75 19.73
N ASP A 329 9.88 -11.10 20.15
CA ASP A 329 10.87 -11.73 19.27
C ASP A 329 10.34 -13.03 18.63
N GLY A 330 10.47 -13.12 17.31
CA GLY A 330 9.95 -14.21 16.48
C GLY A 330 8.44 -14.19 16.23
N LYS A 331 7.69 -13.17 16.69
CA LYS A 331 6.28 -12.99 16.36
C LYS A 331 6.09 -12.45 14.93
N PRO A 332 4.90 -12.62 14.32
CA PRO A 332 4.64 -12.13 12.97
C PRO A 332 4.70 -10.60 12.87
N TYR A 333 4.95 -10.09 11.65
CA TYR A 333 4.76 -8.67 11.33
C TYR A 333 3.28 -8.26 11.36
N GLY A 334 3.00 -7.08 11.91
CA GLY A 334 1.64 -6.54 12.03
C GLY A 334 1.08 -5.93 10.75
N TYR A 335 0.80 -6.74 9.71
CA TYR A 335 0.17 -6.21 8.50
C TYR A 335 -1.24 -5.64 8.73
N HIS A 336 -2.00 -6.24 9.65
CA HIS A 336 -3.33 -5.77 10.01
C HIS A 336 -3.31 -4.39 10.63
N ASN A 337 -2.38 -4.08 11.53
CA ASN A 337 -2.32 -2.75 12.13
C ASN A 337 -1.72 -1.72 11.16
N MET A 338 -0.70 -2.08 10.38
CA MET A 338 -0.06 -1.18 9.41
C MET A 338 -1.04 -0.61 8.37
N ILE A 339 -2.00 -1.41 7.88
CA ILE A 339 -2.88 -0.97 6.78
C ILE A 339 -3.89 0.09 7.24
N PHE A 340 -4.37 0.02 8.48
CA PHE A 340 -5.41 0.94 8.96
C PHE A 340 -4.83 2.15 9.71
N SER A 341 -3.57 2.11 10.16
CA SER A 341 -2.95 3.18 10.95
C SER A 341 -2.80 4.55 10.26
N TRP A 342 -3.14 4.66 8.98
CA TRP A 342 -3.18 5.93 8.26
C TRP A 342 -4.60 6.32 7.81
N ILE A 343 -5.63 5.53 8.12
CA ILE A 343 -7.01 5.69 7.65
C ILE A 343 -7.92 6.13 8.80
N ASP A 344 -7.73 7.34 9.29
CA ASP A 344 -8.47 7.82 10.46
C ASP A 344 -9.75 8.59 10.10
N THR A 345 -9.94 8.92 8.82
CA THR A 345 -11.08 9.70 8.32
C THR A 345 -11.63 9.11 7.03
N ILE A 346 -12.92 9.35 6.80
CA ILE A 346 -13.68 8.82 5.66
C ILE A 346 -13.07 9.19 4.30
N ASP A 347 -12.56 10.41 4.15
CA ASP A 347 -12.13 10.95 2.86
C ASP A 347 -10.85 11.79 2.89
N ARG A 348 -10.33 12.14 4.07
CA ARG A 348 -9.16 13.04 4.22
C ARG A 348 -7.86 12.31 4.58
N ASN A 349 -7.78 11.02 4.27
CA ASN A 349 -6.54 10.24 4.33
C ASN A 349 -6.09 9.72 2.97
N TYR A 350 -6.91 9.86 1.92
CA TYR A 350 -6.62 9.31 0.60
C TYR A 350 -6.10 10.38 -0.37
N PRO A 351 -4.78 10.45 -0.64
CA PRO A 351 -4.24 11.30 -1.68
C PRO A 351 -4.91 11.02 -3.04
N PRO A 352 -5.44 12.03 -3.75
CA PRO A 352 -6.00 11.79 -5.08
C PRO A 352 -4.97 11.12 -6.02
N PRO A 353 -5.36 10.09 -6.79
CA PRO A 353 -6.73 9.61 -7.03
C PRO A 353 -7.21 8.49 -6.09
N LEU A 354 -6.50 8.20 -4.98
CA LEU A 354 -6.91 7.18 -4.01
C LEU A 354 -8.26 7.50 -3.37
N ASP A 355 -9.00 6.45 -3.04
CA ASP A 355 -10.14 6.45 -2.13
C ASP A 355 -10.32 5.05 -1.52
N ALA A 356 -11.27 4.91 -0.59
CA ALA A 356 -11.57 3.64 0.06
C ALA A 356 -11.95 2.52 -0.93
N HIS A 357 -12.55 2.84 -2.08
CA HIS A 357 -12.91 1.85 -3.10
C HIS A 357 -11.68 1.36 -3.86
N LEU A 358 -10.68 2.20 -4.08
CA LEU A 358 -9.40 1.76 -4.63
C LEU A 358 -8.64 0.88 -3.63
N VAL A 359 -8.69 1.20 -2.33
CA VAL A 359 -8.16 0.31 -1.29
C VAL A 359 -8.87 -1.04 -1.32
N ALA A 360 -10.21 -1.06 -1.34
CA ALA A 360 -11.00 -2.29 -1.50
C ALA A 360 -10.66 -3.05 -2.80
N SER A 361 -10.34 -2.33 -3.87
CA SER A 361 -9.94 -2.92 -5.16
C SER A 361 -8.59 -3.64 -5.07
N VAL A 362 -7.61 -3.01 -4.42
CA VAL A 362 -6.30 -3.62 -4.14
C VAL A 362 -6.45 -4.81 -3.20
N MET A 363 -7.24 -4.68 -2.14
CA MET A 363 -7.54 -5.77 -1.21
C MET A 363 -8.20 -6.95 -1.93
N THR A 364 -9.10 -6.69 -2.88
CA THR A 364 -9.78 -7.73 -3.68
C THR A 364 -8.79 -8.47 -4.59
N VAL A 365 -7.91 -7.72 -5.27
CA VAL A 365 -6.86 -8.30 -6.12
C VAL A 365 -5.90 -9.16 -5.29
N TRP A 366 -5.46 -8.66 -4.15
CA TRP A 366 -4.50 -9.35 -3.29
C TRP A 366 -5.11 -10.56 -2.55
N ASN A 367 -6.38 -10.48 -2.13
CA ASN A 367 -7.15 -11.60 -1.57
C ASN A 367 -7.16 -12.82 -2.50
N GLN A 368 -7.07 -12.62 -3.81
CA GLN A 368 -7.08 -13.71 -4.79
C GLN A 368 -5.67 -14.21 -5.11
N ILE A 369 -4.66 -13.34 -5.08
CA ILE A 369 -3.27 -13.69 -5.41
C ILE A 369 -2.57 -14.41 -4.24
N GLN A 370 -2.81 -13.95 -3.01
CA GLN A 370 -2.23 -14.47 -1.78
C GLN A 370 -3.31 -14.60 -0.68
N PRO A 371 -4.26 -15.55 -0.82
CA PRO A 371 -5.43 -15.64 0.07
C PRO A 371 -5.07 -15.87 1.54
N GLU A 372 -4.04 -16.68 1.83
CA GLU A 372 -3.58 -16.94 3.20
C GLU A 372 -3.00 -15.67 3.85
N TYR A 373 -2.21 -14.90 3.08
CA TYR A 373 -1.63 -13.66 3.55
C TYR A 373 -2.70 -12.56 3.70
N ALA A 374 -3.60 -12.43 2.73
CA ALA A 374 -4.65 -11.43 2.74
C ALA A 374 -5.70 -11.64 3.85
N ALA A 375 -5.99 -12.90 4.20
CA ALA A 375 -6.77 -13.23 5.39
C ALA A 375 -6.13 -12.67 6.67
N ASN A 376 -4.79 -12.77 6.77
CA ASN A 376 -4.00 -12.23 7.88
C ASN A 376 -3.85 -10.69 7.81
N MET A 377 -3.91 -10.08 6.62
CA MET A 377 -3.69 -8.64 6.43
C MET A 377 -4.91 -7.77 6.75
N TRP A 378 -6.15 -8.20 6.47
CA TRP A 378 -7.31 -7.31 6.70
C TRP A 378 -8.63 -7.99 7.02
N ASN A 379 -8.88 -9.23 6.59
CA ASN A 379 -10.21 -9.83 6.81
C ASN A 379 -10.53 -9.96 8.29
N GLU A 380 -9.58 -10.45 9.10
CA GLU A 380 -9.77 -10.54 10.54
C GLU A 380 -9.87 -9.15 11.19
N ALA A 381 -9.07 -8.20 10.74
CA ALA A 381 -9.05 -6.83 11.26
C ALA A 381 -10.38 -6.10 10.99
N LEU A 382 -10.96 -6.28 9.81
CA LEU A 382 -12.28 -5.76 9.46
C LEU A 382 -13.40 -6.45 10.27
N ASN A 383 -13.30 -7.76 10.48
CA ASN A 383 -14.22 -8.49 11.35
C ASN A 383 -14.17 -7.97 12.78
N LYS A 384 -12.98 -7.71 13.35
CA LYS A 384 -12.82 -7.12 14.68
C LYS A 384 -13.50 -5.75 14.77
N ARG A 385 -13.23 -4.85 13.81
CA ARG A 385 -13.88 -3.53 13.70
C ARG A 385 -15.41 -3.64 13.63
N LEU A 386 -15.92 -4.61 12.89
CA LEU A 386 -17.35 -4.87 12.75
C LEU A 386 -17.97 -5.64 13.94
N GLY A 387 -17.16 -6.18 14.85
CA GLY A 387 -17.63 -7.08 15.91
C GLY A 387 -18.18 -8.42 15.39
N THR A 388 -17.66 -8.91 14.26
CA THR A 388 -18.00 -10.20 13.63
C THR A 388 -16.80 -11.14 13.64
N GLN A 389 -16.99 -12.38 13.18
CA GLN A 389 -15.90 -13.36 13.02
C GLN A 389 -16.14 -14.18 11.75
N GLY A 390 -15.06 -14.44 11.01
CA GLY A 390 -15.07 -15.37 9.87
C GLY A 390 -15.85 -14.90 8.63
N LEU A 391 -16.31 -13.65 8.58
CA LEU A 391 -16.92 -13.11 7.36
C LEU A 391 -15.85 -12.85 6.30
N SER A 392 -16.14 -13.22 5.06
CA SER A 392 -15.32 -12.84 3.91
C SER A 392 -15.44 -11.34 3.63
N LEU A 393 -14.51 -10.73 2.88
CA LEU A 393 -14.61 -9.31 2.52
C LEU A 393 -15.97 -8.96 1.86
N PRO A 394 -16.50 -9.72 0.88
CA PRO A 394 -17.86 -9.49 0.37
C PRO A 394 -18.95 -9.55 1.44
N ASP A 395 -18.89 -10.51 2.37
CA ASP A 395 -19.87 -10.64 3.44
C ASP A 395 -19.78 -9.49 4.45
N ILE A 396 -18.56 -9.00 4.72
CA ILE A 396 -18.31 -7.79 5.53
C ILE A 396 -19.00 -6.60 4.89
N LEU A 397 -18.81 -6.37 3.58
CA LEU A 397 -19.42 -5.24 2.87
C LEU A 397 -20.95 -5.28 2.95
N VAL A 398 -21.55 -6.46 2.76
CA VAL A 398 -23.00 -6.66 2.88
C VAL A 398 -23.47 -6.44 4.32
N GLU A 399 -22.72 -6.91 5.31
CA GLU A 399 -23.08 -6.77 6.73
C GLU A 399 -22.97 -5.31 7.21
N VAL A 400 -21.98 -4.57 6.74
CA VAL A 400 -21.83 -3.12 6.97
C VAL A 400 -23.06 -2.36 6.45
N GLU A 401 -23.47 -2.65 5.22
CA GLU A 401 -24.67 -2.03 4.62
C GLU A 401 -25.94 -2.39 5.39
N LYS A 402 -26.11 -3.65 5.81
CA LYS A 402 -27.24 -4.08 6.65
C LYS A 402 -27.33 -3.32 7.98
N ARG A 403 -26.17 -2.90 8.52
CA ARG A 403 -26.08 -2.13 9.76
C ARG A 403 -26.22 -0.61 9.55
N GLY A 404 -26.45 -0.17 8.32
CA GLY A 404 -26.62 1.24 7.98
C GLY A 404 -25.35 2.07 8.11
N SER A 405 -24.18 1.43 8.01
CA SER A 405 -22.87 2.07 7.98
C SER A 405 -22.23 1.91 6.59
N SER A 406 -21.09 2.55 6.35
CA SER A 406 -20.34 2.46 5.10
C SER A 406 -18.99 1.75 5.30
N PHE A 407 -18.39 1.28 4.20
CA PHE A 407 -17.08 0.62 4.29
C PHE A 407 -16.00 1.61 4.73
N ASP A 408 -16.05 2.84 4.26
CA ASP A 408 -15.21 3.95 4.72
C ASP A 408 -15.34 4.21 6.22
N GLU A 409 -16.55 4.23 6.79
CA GLU A 409 -16.74 4.34 8.24
C GLU A 409 -16.13 3.15 8.99
N LEU A 410 -16.28 1.92 8.47
CA LEU A 410 -15.66 0.74 9.07
C LEU A 410 -14.14 0.87 9.13
N LEU A 411 -13.51 1.37 8.07
CA LEU A 411 -12.05 1.56 8.02
C LEU A 411 -11.53 2.55 9.07
N THR A 412 -12.34 3.54 9.46
CA THR A 412 -11.97 4.57 10.46
C THR A 412 -12.08 4.12 11.92
N ILE A 413 -12.49 2.88 12.19
CA ILE A 413 -12.52 2.36 13.55
C ILE A 413 -11.07 2.10 14.00
N PRO A 414 -10.61 2.73 15.10
CA PRO A 414 -9.23 2.60 15.53
C PRO A 414 -8.85 1.16 15.87
N GLU A 415 -7.70 0.72 15.38
CA GLU A 415 -7.00 -0.46 15.88
C GLU A 415 -6.77 -0.33 17.40
N GLN A 416 -6.80 -1.46 18.10
CA GLN A 416 -6.52 -1.48 19.53
C GLN A 416 -5.26 -2.30 19.78
N ASP A 417 -4.37 -1.80 20.63
CA ASP A 417 -3.09 -2.44 20.96
C ASP A 417 -3.26 -3.85 21.57
N ASP A 418 -4.42 -4.14 22.16
CA ASP A 418 -4.75 -5.43 22.78
C ASP A 418 -5.45 -6.42 21.84
N TRP A 419 -5.70 -6.05 20.59
CA TRP A 419 -6.28 -6.98 19.61
C TRP A 419 -5.30 -8.10 19.26
N LEU A 420 -5.76 -9.33 19.48
CA LEU A 420 -5.04 -10.56 19.14
C LEU A 420 -5.60 -11.18 17.87
N TYR A 421 -4.73 -11.48 16.92
CA TYR A 421 -5.08 -12.08 15.64
C TYR A 421 -4.85 -13.59 15.65
N ALA A 422 -5.37 -14.29 14.65
CA ALA A 422 -5.25 -15.75 14.55
C ALA A 422 -3.80 -16.24 14.41
N ASP A 423 -2.92 -15.40 13.85
CA ASP A 423 -1.47 -15.64 13.75
C ASP A 423 -0.69 -15.22 15.01
N GLY A 424 -1.36 -14.59 15.98
CA GLY A 424 -0.83 -14.26 17.30
C GLY A 424 -0.84 -12.76 17.59
N LYS A 425 0.01 -12.36 18.55
CA LYS A 425 0.32 -10.95 18.80
C LYS A 425 1.36 -10.50 17.79
N SER A 426 1.15 -9.35 17.17
CA SER A 426 2.00 -8.83 16.11
C SER A 426 1.82 -7.31 16.00
N THR A 427 2.87 -6.63 15.55
CA THR A 427 2.94 -5.17 15.50
C THR A 427 3.70 -4.74 14.25
N SER A 428 3.34 -3.60 13.66
CA SER A 428 4.12 -2.97 12.60
C SER A 428 5.47 -2.46 13.14
N CYS A 429 6.37 -2.05 12.25
CA CYS A 429 7.69 -1.54 12.60
C CYS A 429 7.65 -0.45 13.69
N VAL A 430 6.73 0.51 13.57
CA VAL A 430 6.62 1.62 14.52
C VAL A 430 5.80 1.25 15.75
N ALA A 431 4.72 0.46 15.60
CA ALA A 431 3.90 0.02 16.72
C ALA A 431 4.72 -0.83 17.71
N PHE A 432 5.63 -1.68 17.22
CA PHE A 432 6.56 -2.43 18.07
C PHE A 432 7.36 -1.51 19.01
N ILE A 433 7.91 -0.42 18.46
CA ILE A 433 8.75 0.51 19.23
C ILE A 433 7.90 1.31 20.21
N LEU A 434 6.71 1.76 19.78
CA LEU A 434 5.86 2.59 20.62
C LEU A 434 5.15 1.77 21.71
N GLU A 435 4.83 0.50 21.48
CA GLU A 435 4.37 -0.41 22.53
C GLU A 435 5.51 -0.64 23.53
N MET A 436 6.74 -0.83 23.07
CA MET A 436 7.91 -0.90 23.97
C MET A 436 8.05 0.38 24.81
N TYR A 437 7.88 1.55 24.20
CA TYR A 437 7.89 2.83 24.92
C TYR A 437 6.75 2.93 25.93
N LYS A 438 5.57 2.39 25.60
CA LYS A 438 4.39 2.34 26.48
C LYS A 438 4.65 1.43 27.68
N GLU A 439 5.16 0.22 27.47
CA GLU A 439 5.59 -0.70 28.54
C GLU A 439 6.74 -0.14 29.38
N ALA A 440 7.63 0.64 28.76
CA ALA A 440 8.72 1.33 29.44
C ALA A 440 8.28 2.61 30.19
N GLY A 441 6.99 2.94 30.20
CA GLY A 441 6.41 4.05 30.97
C GLY A 441 6.51 5.43 30.32
N LEU A 442 6.86 5.53 29.03
CA LEU A 442 7.05 6.84 28.36
C LEU A 442 5.73 7.58 28.08
N PHE A 443 4.61 6.86 28.02
CA PHE A 443 3.28 7.43 27.80
C PHE A 443 2.51 7.70 29.10
N ASP A 444 3.08 7.45 30.28
CA ASP A 444 2.38 7.67 31.54
C ASP A 444 2.12 9.16 31.82
N PRO A 445 0.94 9.51 32.39
CA PRO A 445 -0.12 8.62 32.89
C PRO A 445 -1.23 8.32 31.87
N ILE A 446 -1.04 8.67 30.59
CA ILE A 446 -2.08 8.58 29.56
C ILE A 446 -2.00 7.30 28.73
N ALA A 447 -1.11 6.36 29.07
CA ALA A 447 -0.88 5.13 28.32
C ALA A 447 -2.17 4.37 27.99
N SER A 448 -3.16 4.33 28.90
CA SER A 448 -4.45 3.65 28.67
C SER A 448 -5.36 4.34 27.64
N TYR A 449 -5.02 5.55 27.21
CA TYR A 449 -5.77 6.33 26.21
C TYR A 449 -5.00 6.51 24.90
N ILE A 450 -3.89 5.81 24.72
CA ILE A 450 -3.10 5.83 23.49
C ILE A 450 -3.19 4.45 22.85
N GLN A 451 -3.61 4.39 21.59
CA GLN A 451 -3.45 3.20 20.74
C GLN A 451 -2.25 3.43 19.83
N VAL A 452 -1.10 2.86 20.17
CA VAL A 452 0.13 3.07 19.38
C VAL A 452 0.10 2.32 18.05
N THR A 453 -0.80 1.35 17.91
CA THR A 453 -1.13 0.70 16.64
C THR A 453 -1.72 1.66 15.59
N GLU A 454 -2.25 2.81 16.01
CA GLU A 454 -2.74 3.89 15.13
C GLU A 454 -1.65 4.90 14.74
N PHE A 455 -0.41 4.72 15.19
CA PHE A 455 0.67 5.67 14.88
C PHE A 455 1.34 5.30 13.57
N THR A 456 1.57 6.29 12.72
CA THR A 456 2.51 6.17 11.61
C THR A 456 3.93 6.50 12.07
N ILE A 457 4.94 6.20 11.24
CA ILE A 457 6.33 6.60 11.51
C ILE A 457 6.46 8.12 11.70
N LYS A 458 5.64 8.91 10.98
CA LYS A 458 5.56 10.36 11.16
C LYS A 458 5.18 10.74 12.57
N ASP A 459 4.16 10.09 13.10
CA ASP A 459 3.63 10.41 14.42
C ASP A 459 4.65 10.05 15.49
N ALA A 460 5.35 8.92 15.33
CA ALA A 460 6.43 8.53 16.22
C ALA A 460 7.56 9.57 16.27
N TYR A 461 8.15 9.96 15.14
CA TYR A 461 9.26 10.92 15.17
C TYR A 461 8.83 12.36 15.53
N ASN A 462 7.52 12.65 15.49
CA ASN A 462 6.96 13.93 15.93
C ASN A 462 6.80 14.04 17.45
N LEU A 463 6.75 12.92 18.17
CA LEU A 463 6.67 12.92 19.63
C LEU A 463 7.84 13.68 20.23
N LYS A 464 7.58 14.46 21.29
CA LYS A 464 8.59 15.17 22.09
C LYS A 464 9.43 14.22 22.96
N PHE A 465 9.86 13.10 22.39
CA PHE A 465 10.63 12.07 23.06
C PHE A 465 12.13 12.21 22.80
N PHE A 466 12.51 12.92 21.74
CA PHE A 466 13.88 12.91 21.23
C PHE A 466 14.68 14.15 21.65
N GLU A 467 15.98 14.10 21.42
CA GLU A 467 16.86 15.22 21.71
C GLU A 467 16.52 16.45 20.86
N SER A 468 16.49 17.62 21.48
CA SER A 468 16.21 18.92 20.83
C SER A 468 17.40 19.86 20.86
N ASN A 469 18.39 19.58 21.70
CA ASN A 469 19.62 20.35 21.84
C ASN A 469 20.76 19.66 21.08
N SER A 470 21.15 20.26 19.97
CA SER A 470 22.24 19.76 19.11
C SER A 470 23.59 19.65 19.83
N SER A 471 23.81 20.37 20.94
CA SER A 471 25.06 20.25 21.71
C SER A 471 25.17 18.96 22.52
N ARG A 472 24.06 18.22 22.69
CA ARG A 472 24.00 16.93 23.39
C ARG A 472 24.03 15.73 22.46
N LEU A 473 23.88 15.96 21.14
CA LEU A 473 24.04 14.90 20.15
C LEU A 473 25.48 14.36 20.20
N PRO A 474 25.69 13.07 19.84
CA PRO A 474 27.02 12.48 19.77
C PRO A 474 27.97 13.32 18.92
N LYS A 475 29.27 13.33 19.24
CA LYS A 475 30.23 14.21 18.54
C LYS A 475 30.29 13.93 17.04
N TRP A 476 30.23 12.67 16.64
CA TRP A 476 30.22 12.24 15.24
C TRP A 476 28.95 12.67 14.47
N CYS A 477 27.92 13.11 15.18
CA CYS A 477 26.66 13.55 14.58
C CYS A 477 26.87 14.84 13.78
N ASN A 478 26.46 14.82 12.52
CA ASN A 478 26.67 15.93 11.58
C ASN A 478 28.14 16.27 11.25
N ASP A 479 29.13 15.46 11.61
CA ASP A 479 30.54 15.77 11.35
C ASP A 479 30.91 15.75 9.86
N GLY A 480 30.20 14.93 9.07
CA GLY A 480 30.46 14.76 7.63
C GLY A 480 29.70 15.72 6.72
N ASP A 481 28.82 16.59 7.23
CA ASP A 481 27.93 17.45 6.42
C ASP A 481 27.98 18.92 6.89
N ASN A 482 27.91 19.85 5.95
CA ASN A 482 27.85 21.28 6.24
C ASN A 482 26.47 21.74 6.72
N VAL A 483 25.43 20.94 6.44
CA VAL A 483 24.08 21.14 6.98
C VAL A 483 23.96 20.37 8.29
N LYS A 484 23.57 21.07 9.36
CA LYS A 484 23.34 20.47 10.67
C LYS A 484 21.88 20.05 10.82
N LEU A 485 21.65 18.75 10.93
CA LEU A 485 20.33 18.17 11.22
C LEU A 485 20.09 18.13 12.73
N PRO A 486 18.82 18.19 13.19
CA PRO A 486 18.48 18.07 14.60
C PRO A 486 18.60 16.63 15.14
N PHE A 487 18.90 15.67 14.26
CA PHE A 487 19.11 14.25 14.54
C PHE A 487 20.37 13.77 13.81
N CYS A 488 20.75 12.50 13.99
CA CYS A 488 22.01 11.97 13.49
C CYS A 488 21.81 11.03 12.30
N GLN A 489 21.99 11.54 11.08
CA GLN A 489 21.98 10.67 9.90
C GLN A 489 23.28 9.85 9.80
N ILE A 490 23.18 8.55 10.05
CA ILE A 490 24.32 7.61 10.09
C ILE A 490 24.59 6.97 8.73
N ARG A 491 23.61 6.97 7.82
CA ARG A 491 23.73 6.37 6.49
C ARG A 491 22.88 7.09 5.44
N GLY A 492 23.33 7.05 4.19
CA GLY A 492 22.51 7.32 3.00
C GLY A 492 23.02 8.50 2.18
N LYS A 493 22.79 8.42 0.86
CA LYS A 493 23.23 9.39 -0.15
C LYS A 493 22.49 10.72 -0.06
N TYR A 494 21.19 10.68 0.20
CA TYR A 494 20.35 11.86 0.31
C TYR A 494 20.16 12.27 1.76
N ARG A 495 20.01 13.57 2.01
CA ARG A 495 19.73 14.11 3.34
C ARG A 495 18.33 13.72 3.74
N MET A 496 18.20 13.05 4.89
CA MET A 496 16.91 12.70 5.43
C MET A 496 16.21 13.94 5.96
N GLU A 497 14.91 13.99 5.76
CA GLU A 497 14.02 15.02 6.27
C GLU A 497 13.03 14.31 7.20
N LEU A 498 12.76 14.87 8.38
CA LEU A 498 11.74 14.36 9.29
C LEU A 498 10.83 15.55 9.67
N PRO A 499 9.89 15.96 8.80
CA PRO A 499 9.09 17.16 9.02
C PRO A 499 8.22 17.04 10.26
N GLY A 500 8.39 17.99 11.20
CA GLY A 500 7.71 17.93 12.50
C GLY A 500 8.49 17.19 13.59
N TYR A 501 9.73 16.76 13.31
CA TYR A 501 10.59 16.10 14.27
C TYR A 501 10.51 16.75 15.66
N ASN A 502 10.19 15.93 16.67
CA ASN A 502 10.25 16.29 18.08
C ASN A 502 9.42 17.55 18.44
N SER A 503 8.20 17.65 17.89
CA SER A 503 7.37 18.86 17.99
C SER A 503 6.11 18.72 18.85
N MET A 504 5.62 17.50 19.11
CA MET A 504 4.32 17.27 19.73
C MET A 504 4.38 16.48 21.03
N GLU A 505 3.67 16.98 22.04
CA GLU A 505 3.45 16.23 23.28
C GLU A 505 2.35 15.19 23.04
N ALA A 506 2.52 13.99 23.60
CA ALA A 506 1.49 12.97 23.55
C ALA A 506 0.26 13.43 24.35
N TYR A 507 -0.93 13.09 23.85
CA TYR A 507 -2.20 13.39 24.53
C TYR A 507 -3.23 12.29 24.25
N PRO A 508 -4.28 12.13 25.08
CA PRO A 508 -5.26 11.06 24.92
C PRO A 508 -5.92 11.03 23.54
N HIS A 509 -6.10 9.84 22.97
CA HIS A 509 -6.72 9.58 21.66
C HIS A 509 -6.01 10.23 20.46
N MET A 510 -4.70 10.48 20.60
CA MET A 510 -3.85 11.00 19.54
C MET A 510 -3.84 10.05 18.32
N ASN A 511 -3.98 10.61 17.12
CA ASN A 511 -3.91 9.88 15.84
C ASN A 511 -5.05 8.87 15.59
N GLU A 512 -6.16 8.92 16.32
CA GLU A 512 -7.33 8.07 16.03
C GLU A 512 -8.27 8.70 14.97
N ARG A 513 -8.07 9.98 14.63
CA ARG A 513 -8.98 10.80 13.79
C ARG A 513 -8.25 11.82 12.91
N CYS A 514 -6.97 11.59 12.58
CA CYS A 514 -6.15 12.54 11.86
C CYS A 514 -6.23 12.40 10.33
N PRO A 515 -6.49 13.50 9.60
CA PRO A 515 -6.29 13.51 8.16
C PRO A 515 -4.79 13.54 7.79
N SER A 516 -4.42 12.88 6.69
CA SER A 516 -3.05 12.77 6.19
C SER A 516 -2.91 13.19 4.71
N LEU A 517 -3.67 14.18 4.23
CA LEU A 517 -3.58 14.58 2.82
C LEU A 517 -2.29 15.34 2.44
N PRO A 518 -1.59 14.93 1.36
CA PRO A 518 -0.49 15.68 0.77
C PRO A 518 -0.94 17.00 0.13
N PRO A 519 0.02 17.91 -0.17
CA PRO A 519 1.44 17.82 0.18
C PRO A 519 1.73 18.35 1.60
N LYS A 520 0.75 18.98 2.25
CA LYS A 520 0.95 19.68 3.52
C LYS A 520 0.81 18.79 4.74
N TYR A 521 0.06 17.69 4.63
CA TYR A 521 -0.23 16.78 5.73
C TYR A 521 -0.70 17.51 6.99
N SER A 522 -1.63 18.44 6.78
CA SER A 522 -2.13 19.36 7.81
C SER A 522 -2.85 18.56 8.90
N ARG A 523 -2.35 18.68 10.12
CA ARG A 523 -2.88 18.01 11.31
C ARG A 523 -3.77 18.98 12.11
N PRO A 524 -5.10 18.81 12.16
CA PRO A 524 -5.98 19.61 13.01
C PRO A 524 -5.61 19.44 14.48
N GLN A 525 -5.97 20.44 15.29
CA GLN A 525 -5.77 20.37 16.74
C GLN A 525 -6.63 19.25 17.33
N ASN A 526 -6.04 18.41 18.17
CA ASN A 526 -6.70 17.28 18.84
C ASN A 526 -7.35 16.27 17.88
N CYS A 527 -6.75 16.08 16.70
CA CYS A 527 -6.71 14.72 16.16
C CYS A 527 -5.60 13.97 16.93
#